data_AF-A0A3N5X2C5-F1
#
_entry.id   AF-A0A3N5X2C5-F1
#
_cell.length_a   1.000
_cell.length_b   1.000
_cell.length_c   1.000
_cell.angle_alpha   90.00
_cell.angle_beta   90.00
_cell.angle_gamma   90.00
#
_symmetry.space_group_name_H-M   'P 1'
#
loop_
_entity.id
_entity.type
_entity.pdbx_description
1 polymer ?
#
loop_
_entity_poly.entity_id
_entity_poly.type
_entity_poly.pdbx_seq_one_letter_code
_entity_poly.pdbx_strand_id
1 'polypeptide(L)'
;MEAFSAFFARFSWRDALDILVVSVTIYELFKLMRGTRAMQMAAGVGVIVGLFYLSRWLHLQTVNWLIRNIVGYVVFAAIVLFQTDIRRALVHFGRTPFFGGMQKTQGIDDVIEDLGVAASVLASHRTGAIIAIEREVGL
;
A
#
# COMPACT_ATOMS: atom_id res chain seq x y z
N MET A 1 39.80 -30.66 4.33
CA MET A 1 39.99 -30.04 3.00
C MET A 1 39.08 -30.64 1.91
N GLU A 2 38.44 -31.81 2.12
CA GLU A 2 37.53 -32.41 1.13
C GLU A 2 36.12 -31.79 1.05
N ALA A 3 35.66 -31.10 2.11
CA ALA A 3 34.36 -30.43 2.11
C ALA A 3 34.29 -29.19 1.19
N PHE A 4 35.44 -28.58 0.88
CA PHE A 4 35.52 -27.36 0.08
C PHE A 4 35.51 -27.65 -1.42
N SER A 5 36.10 -28.78 -1.87
CA SER A 5 36.09 -29.19 -3.28
C SER A 5 34.72 -29.72 -3.73
N ALA A 6 33.93 -30.30 -2.83
CA ALA A 6 32.56 -30.75 -3.10
C ALA A 6 31.56 -29.59 -3.32
N PHE A 7 31.85 -28.40 -2.81
CA PHE A 7 31.04 -27.18 -3.03
C PHE A 7 31.24 -26.61 -4.44
N PHE A 8 32.47 -26.63 -4.95
CA PHE A 8 32.80 -26.14 -6.30
C PHE A 8 32.50 -27.17 -7.40
N ALA A 9 32.57 -28.47 -7.12
CA ALA A 9 32.26 -29.53 -8.10
C ALA A 9 30.76 -29.68 -8.42
N ARG A 10 29.90 -28.91 -7.76
CA ARG A 10 28.43 -28.96 -7.90
C ARG A 10 27.82 -27.63 -8.33
N PHE A 11 28.64 -26.73 -8.88
CA PHE A 11 28.17 -25.53 -9.57
C PHE A 11 27.63 -25.95 -10.93
N SER A 12 26.31 -26.11 -11.02
CA SER A 12 25.62 -26.42 -12.27
C SER A 12 25.37 -25.13 -13.05
N TRP A 13 25.27 -25.22 -14.38
CA TRP A 13 24.75 -24.12 -15.22
C TRP A 13 23.40 -23.58 -14.73
N ARG A 14 22.63 -24.43 -14.04
CA ARG A 14 21.37 -24.07 -13.38
C ARG A 14 21.55 -23.05 -12.25
N ASP A 15 22.65 -23.12 -11.50
CA ASP A 15 22.94 -22.18 -10.40
C ASP A 15 23.38 -20.81 -10.94
N ALA A 16 24.14 -20.80 -12.04
CA ALA A 16 24.48 -19.56 -12.75
C ALA A 16 23.23 -18.89 -13.32
N LEU A 17 22.31 -19.66 -13.90
CA LEU A 17 21.03 -19.17 -14.41
C LEU A 17 20.12 -18.68 -13.28
N ASP A 18 20.12 -19.34 -12.11
CA ASP A 18 19.40 -18.91 -10.91
C ASP A 18 19.89 -17.53 -10.44
N ILE A 19 21.21 -17.36 -10.28
CA ILE A 19 21.81 -16.09 -9.85
C ILE A 19 21.51 -14.96 -10.84
N LEU A 20 21.58 -15.23 -12.15
CA LEU A 20 21.27 -14.24 -13.18
C LEU A 20 19.82 -13.75 -13.08
N VAL A 21 18.87 -14.68 -12.95
CA VAL A 21 17.43 -14.37 -12.84
C VAL A 21 17.13 -13.57 -11.58
N VAL A 22 17.72 -13.94 -10.45
CA VAL A 22 17.57 -13.21 -9.18
C VAL A 22 18.14 -11.80 -9.30
N SER A 23 19.34 -11.66 -9.87
CA SER A 23 20.01 -10.38 -10.03
C SER A 23 19.23 -9.40 -10.91
N VAL A 24 18.74 -9.85 -12.07
CA VAL A 24 17.88 -9.05 -12.96
C VAL A 24 16.60 -8.63 -12.25
N THR A 25 16.01 -9.53 -11.46
CA THR A 25 14.78 -9.22 -10.74
C THR A 25 15.00 -8.18 -9.65
N ILE A 26 16.10 -8.25 -8.89
CA ILE A 26 16.48 -7.25 -7.91
C ILE A 26 16.74 -5.88 -8.58
N TYR A 27 17.39 -5.89 -9.74
CA TYR A 27 17.63 -4.66 -10.51
C TYR A 27 16.32 -3.99 -10.94
N GLU A 28 15.37 -4.75 -11.47
CA GLU A 28 14.05 -4.22 -11.81
C GLU A 28 13.29 -3.72 -10.57
N LEU A 29 13.41 -4.41 -9.42
CA LEU A 29 12.90 -3.96 -8.12
C LEU A 29 13.41 -2.56 -7.75
N PHE A 30 14.71 -2.32 -7.85
CA PHE A 30 15.30 -1.00 -7.56
C PHE A 30 14.84 0.08 -8.54
N LYS A 31 14.69 -0.27 -9.83
CA LYS A 31 14.23 0.66 -10.85
C LYS A 31 12.77 1.07 -10.63
N LEU A 32 11.95 0.14 -10.16
CA LEU A 32 10.53 0.28 -9.87
C LEU A 32 10.25 1.10 -8.60
N MET A 33 11.26 1.26 -7.74
CA MET A 33 11.22 2.21 -6.63
C MET A 33 11.24 3.69 -7.07
N ARG A 34 11.34 4.00 -8.38
CA ARG A 34 11.09 5.37 -8.89
C ARG A 34 9.60 5.60 -9.12
N GLY A 35 8.89 6.19 -8.15
CA GLY A 35 7.48 6.55 -8.31
C GLY A 35 6.75 6.94 -7.04
N THR A 36 5.42 7.01 -7.11
CA THR A 36 4.52 7.25 -5.96
C THR A 36 4.50 6.04 -5.02
N ARG A 37 4.27 6.27 -3.71
CA ARG A 37 4.27 5.19 -2.69
C ARG A 37 3.36 4.02 -3.07
N ALA A 38 2.17 4.28 -3.61
CA ALA A 38 1.23 3.23 -4.00
C ALA A 38 1.76 2.36 -5.16
N MET A 39 2.37 2.99 -6.17
CA MET A 39 2.99 2.28 -7.30
C MET A 39 4.16 1.43 -6.81
N GLN A 40 5.00 1.96 -5.91
CA GLN A 40 6.13 1.22 -5.33
C GLN A 40 5.65 -0.04 -4.59
N MET A 41 4.57 0.04 -3.81
CA MET A 41 4.04 -1.11 -3.08
C MET A 41 3.41 -2.16 -4.00
N ALA A 42 2.56 -1.74 -4.94
CA ALA A 42 1.92 -2.66 -5.89
C ALA A 42 2.95 -3.42 -6.72
N ALA A 43 4.00 -2.72 -7.13
CA ALA A 43 5.02 -3.26 -7.98
C ALA A 43 6.01 -4.16 -7.19
N GLY A 44 6.28 -3.84 -5.91
CA GLY A 44 6.98 -4.74 -4.99
C GLY A 44 6.24 -6.07 -4.76
N VAL A 45 4.92 -6.02 -4.56
CA VAL A 45 4.07 -7.24 -4.47
C VAL A 45 4.12 -8.04 -5.77
N GLY A 46 3.99 -7.36 -6.93
CA GLY A 46 4.06 -8.00 -8.24
C GLY A 46 5.37 -8.74 -8.48
N VAL A 47 6.50 -8.16 -8.07
CA VAL A 47 7.81 -8.81 -8.20
C VAL A 47 7.92 -10.05 -7.30
N ILE A 48 7.44 -9.99 -6.05
CA ILE A 48 7.45 -11.16 -5.15
C ILE A 48 6.61 -12.30 -5.73
N VAL A 49 5.44 -12.01 -6.27
CA VAL A 49 4.56 -13.00 -6.92
C VAL A 49 5.23 -13.57 -8.17
N GLY A 50 5.86 -12.73 -8.99
CA GLY A 50 6.62 -13.15 -10.17
C GLY A 50 7.76 -14.11 -9.82
N LEU A 51 8.57 -13.76 -8.82
CA LEU A 51 9.65 -14.61 -8.30
C LEU A 51 9.13 -15.95 -7.78
N PHE A 52 7.99 -15.94 -7.09
CA PHE A 52 7.38 -17.17 -6.58
C PHE A 52 6.99 -18.13 -7.72
N TYR A 53 6.32 -17.63 -8.77
CA TYR A 53 5.97 -18.46 -9.92
C TYR A 53 7.21 -18.97 -10.67
N LEU A 54 8.20 -18.10 -10.86
CA LEU A 54 9.43 -18.44 -11.58
C LEU A 54 10.27 -19.47 -10.81
N SER A 55 10.39 -19.31 -9.48
CA SER A 55 11.03 -20.28 -8.59
C SER A 55 10.35 -21.65 -8.62
N ARG A 56 9.01 -21.65 -8.67
CA ARG A 56 8.21 -22.88 -8.73
C ARG A 56 8.35 -23.60 -10.07
N TRP A 57 8.47 -22.88 -11.18
CA TRP A 57 8.70 -23.46 -12.51
C TRP A 57 10.11 -24.04 -12.65
N LEU A 58 11.12 -23.37 -12.09
CA LEU A 58 12.53 -23.75 -12.24
C LEU A 58 13.04 -24.68 -11.12
N HIS A 59 12.20 -25.08 -10.17
CA HIS A 59 12.56 -25.89 -8.99
C HIS A 59 13.76 -25.32 -8.19
N LEU A 60 13.85 -23.99 -8.11
CA LEU A 60 14.96 -23.30 -7.46
C LEU A 60 14.81 -23.39 -5.94
N GLN A 61 15.48 -24.37 -5.34
CA GLN A 61 15.41 -24.64 -3.91
C GLN A 61 15.85 -23.44 -3.07
N THR A 62 16.90 -22.73 -3.50
CA THR A 62 17.45 -21.56 -2.82
C THR A 62 16.45 -20.39 -2.82
N VAL A 63 15.82 -20.10 -3.96
CA VAL A 63 14.83 -19.03 -4.07
C VAL A 63 13.57 -19.33 -3.24
N ASN A 64 13.09 -20.58 -3.25
CA ASN A 64 11.95 -20.98 -2.43
C ASN A 64 12.26 -20.81 -0.93
N TRP A 65 13.47 -21.19 -0.50
CA TRP A 65 13.94 -20.97 0.87
C TRP A 65 13.98 -19.48 1.22
N LEU A 66 14.55 -18.65 0.34
CA LEU A 66 14.64 -17.20 0.52
C LEU A 66 13.26 -16.55 0.62
N ILE A 67 12.34 -16.90 -0.28
CA ILE A 67 10.96 -16.40 -0.28
C ILE A 67 10.28 -16.75 1.04
N ARG A 68 10.36 -18.01 1.49
CA ARG A 68 9.74 -18.43 2.77
C ARG A 68 10.26 -17.63 3.96
N ASN A 69 11.56 -17.32 3.98
CA ASN A 69 12.16 -16.53 5.06
C ASN A 69 11.77 -15.05 5.00
N ILE A 70 11.70 -14.47 3.79
CA ILE A 70 11.39 -13.04 3.58
C ILE A 70 9.90 -12.74 3.70
N VAL A 71 9.01 -13.67 3.34
CA VAL A 71 7.56 -13.47 3.33
C VAL A 71 7.05 -12.97 4.69
N GLY A 72 7.55 -13.50 5.80
CA GLY A 72 7.15 -13.03 7.14
C GLY A 72 7.48 -11.56 7.37
N TYR A 73 8.69 -11.14 7.00
CA TYR A 73 9.13 -9.74 7.10
C TYR A 73 8.36 -8.82 6.15
N VAL A 74 8.04 -9.29 4.94
CA VAL A 74 7.23 -8.53 3.97
C VAL A 74 5.82 -8.32 4.48
N VAL A 75 5.18 -9.35 5.05
CA VAL A 75 3.84 -9.23 5.65
C VAL A 75 3.87 -8.23 6.81
N PHE A 76 4.86 -8.32 7.70
CA PHE A 76 5.01 -7.36 8.79
C PHE A 76 5.23 -5.93 8.28
N ALA A 77 6.14 -5.73 7.33
CA ALA A 77 6.40 -4.44 6.71
C ALA A 77 5.16 -3.88 6.01
N ALA A 78 4.40 -4.73 5.31
CA ALA A 78 3.13 -4.35 4.68
C ALA A 78 2.13 -3.88 5.74
N ILE A 79 1.94 -4.62 6.84
CA ILE A 79 1.04 -4.19 7.93
C ILE A 79 1.45 -2.83 8.48
N VAL A 80 2.74 -2.62 8.76
CA VAL A 80 3.24 -1.34 9.30
C VAL A 80 3.07 -0.20 8.30
N LEU A 81 3.38 -0.43 7.02
CA LEU A 81 3.26 0.56 5.95
C LEU A 81 1.80 0.93 5.66
N PHE A 82 0.91 -0.07 5.63
CA PHE A 82 -0.52 0.11 5.37
C PHE A 82 -1.34 0.41 6.63
N GLN A 83 -0.72 0.47 7.81
CA GLN A 83 -1.43 0.68 9.08
C GLN A 83 -2.31 1.93 9.04
N THR A 84 -1.82 3.03 8.49
CA THR A 84 -2.55 4.29 8.38
C THR A 84 -3.68 4.23 7.34
N ASP A 85 -3.48 3.51 6.25
CA ASP A 85 -4.43 3.44 5.14
C ASP A 85 -5.60 2.52 5.47
N ILE A 86 -5.34 1.35 6.07
CA ILE A 86 -6.37 0.43 6.58
C ILE A 86 -7.23 1.14 7.62
N ARG A 87 -6.62 1.90 8.53
CA ARG A 87 -7.34 2.71 9.52
C ARG A 87 -8.27 3.71 8.85
N ARG A 88 -7.78 4.51 7.89
CA ARG A 88 -8.60 5.50 7.16
C ARG A 88 -9.73 4.83 6.39
N ALA A 89 -9.45 3.72 5.70
CA ALA A 89 -10.44 2.96 4.96
C ALA A 89 -11.55 2.46 5.89
N LEU A 90 -11.21 1.84 7.03
CA LEU A 90 -12.19 1.37 8.02
C LEU A 90 -13.06 2.49 8.59
N VAL A 91 -12.46 3.65 8.86
CA VAL A 91 -13.22 4.83 9.32
C VAL A 91 -14.21 5.30 8.25
N HIS A 92 -13.80 5.29 6.98
CA HIS A 92 -14.68 5.67 5.88
C HIS A 92 -15.79 4.63 5.63
N PHE A 93 -15.46 3.34 5.65
CA PHE A 93 -16.42 2.25 5.53
C PHE A 93 -17.43 2.25 6.70
N GLY A 94 -16.99 2.56 7.93
CA GLY A 94 -17.84 2.68 9.12
C GLY A 94 -18.73 3.93 9.16
N ARG A 95 -18.47 4.94 8.32
CA ARG A 95 -19.33 6.12 8.13
C ARG A 95 -20.40 5.92 7.06
N THR A 96 -20.42 4.79 6.35
CA THR A 96 -21.56 4.42 5.51
C THR A 96 -22.74 4.14 6.45
N PRO A 97 -23.85 4.91 6.42
CA PRO A 97 -24.97 4.69 7.31
C PRO A 97 -25.71 3.43 6.84
N PHE A 98 -25.22 2.26 7.25
CA PHE A 98 -25.91 0.98 7.07
C PHE A 98 -27.22 0.90 7.89
N PHE A 99 -27.50 1.92 8.71
CA PHE A 99 -28.78 2.12 9.38
C PHE A 99 -29.42 3.42 8.89
N GLY A 100 -30.14 3.33 7.78
CA GLY A 100 -31.06 4.36 7.28
C GLY A 100 -32.25 4.53 8.23
N GLY A 101 -32.02 5.22 9.34
CA GLY A 101 -33.04 5.57 10.32
C GLY A 101 -32.97 7.05 10.66
N MET A 102 -33.56 7.88 9.78
CA MET A 102 -34.13 9.18 10.17
C MET A 102 -33.16 10.30 10.58
N GLN A 103 -32.04 10.45 9.88
CA GLN A 103 -31.40 11.76 9.81
C GLN A 103 -31.83 12.42 8.50
N LYS A 104 -32.76 13.37 8.63
CA LYS A 104 -33.20 14.26 7.55
C LYS A 104 -31.94 14.71 6.82
N THR A 105 -31.72 14.20 5.63
CA THR A 105 -30.65 14.67 4.75
C THR A 105 -31.04 16.10 4.44
N GLN A 106 -30.58 17.07 5.24
CA GLN A 106 -30.60 18.46 4.84
C GLN A 106 -29.93 18.48 3.48
N GLY A 107 -30.66 18.95 2.47
CA GLY A 107 -30.09 19.08 1.14
C GLY A 107 -28.83 19.92 1.22
N ILE A 108 -27.90 19.72 0.30
CA ILE A 108 -26.74 20.63 0.16
C ILE A 108 -27.25 22.09 0.09
N ASP A 109 -28.42 22.29 -0.51
CA ASP A 109 -29.11 23.58 -0.58
C ASP A 109 -29.51 24.14 0.79
N ASP A 110 -30.05 23.31 1.70
CA ASP A 110 -30.43 23.73 3.07
C ASP A 110 -29.18 24.17 3.86
N VAL A 111 -28.07 23.44 3.71
CA VAL A 111 -26.81 23.77 4.39
C VAL A 111 -26.23 25.09 3.87
N ILE A 112 -26.33 25.35 2.56
CA ILE A 112 -25.89 26.61 1.96
C ILE A 112 -26.74 27.78 2.45
N GLU A 113 -28.07 27.59 2.55
CA GLU A 113 -28.99 28.61 3.07
C GLU A 113 -28.67 28.94 4.53
N ASP A 114 -28.53 27.92 5.39
CA ASP A 114 -28.17 28.09 6.80
C ASP A 114 -26.82 28.81 6.98
N LEU A 115 -25.82 28.49 6.13
CA LEU A 115 -24.51 29.13 6.15
C LEU A 115 -24.59 30.60 5.72
N GLY A 116 -25.43 30.91 4.74
CA GLY A 116 -25.71 32.28 4.29
C GLY A 116 -26.40 33.13 5.34
N VAL A 117 -27.38 32.56 6.05
CA VAL A 117 -28.07 33.22 7.17
C VAL A 117 -27.07 33.48 8.31
N ALA A 118 -26.29 32.46 8.70
CA ALA A 118 -25.30 32.60 9.77
C ALA A 118 -24.23 33.67 9.44
N ALA A 119 -23.72 33.68 8.21
CA ALA A 119 -22.77 34.70 7.76
C ALA A 119 -23.38 36.11 7.78
N SER A 120 -24.64 36.25 7.39
CA SER A 120 -25.36 37.53 7.41
C SER A 120 -25.56 38.07 8.83
N VAL A 121 -25.88 37.19 9.78
CA VAL A 121 -26.00 37.55 11.20
C VAL A 121 -24.65 37.94 11.78
N LEU A 122 -23.58 37.19 11.50
CA LEU A 122 -22.24 37.52 11.99
C LEU A 122 -21.75 38.87 11.42
N ALA A 123 -22.04 39.15 10.15
CA ALA A 123 -21.72 40.43 9.52
C ALA A 123 -22.50 41.61 10.14
N SER A 124 -23.80 41.45 10.42
CA SER A 124 -24.62 42.50 11.04
C SER A 124 -24.14 42.85 12.46
N HIS A 125 -23.64 41.86 13.20
CA HIS A 125 -23.04 42.03 14.52
C HIS A 125 -21.55 42.42 14.50
N ARG A 126 -20.93 42.55 13.31
CA ARG A 126 -19.48 42.81 13.13
C ARG A 126 -18.59 41.79 13.85
N THR A 127 -19.03 40.55 13.92
CA THR A 127 -18.29 39.45 14.52
C THR A 127 -17.49 38.72 13.45
N GLY A 128 -16.15 38.74 13.56
CA GLY A 128 -15.28 37.97 12.67
C GLY A 128 -15.41 36.47 12.93
N ALA A 129 -15.56 35.68 11.87
CA ALA A 129 -15.65 34.22 11.94
C ALA A 129 -14.83 33.56 10.82
N ILE A 130 -14.36 32.33 11.08
CA ILE A 130 -13.69 31.49 10.09
C ILE A 130 -14.55 30.24 9.90
N ILE A 131 -14.94 29.96 8.66
CA ILE A 131 -15.74 28.79 8.30
C ILE A 131 -14.87 27.86 7.47
N ALA A 132 -14.65 26.64 7.95
CA ALA A 132 -13.90 25.60 7.24
C ALA A 132 -14.87 24.57 6.66
N ILE A 133 -14.78 24.33 5.34
CA ILE A 133 -15.60 23.34 4.63
C ILE A 133 -14.69 22.15 4.28
N GLU A 134 -14.96 20.99 4.87
CA GLU A 134 -14.24 19.75 4.58
C GLU A 134 -14.56 19.29 3.14
N ARG A 135 -13.52 18.96 2.36
CA ARG A 135 -13.64 18.33 1.03
C ARG A 135 -13.22 16.86 1.11
N GLU A 136 -13.28 16.11 0.01
CA GLU A 136 -13.01 14.65 -0.06
C GLU A 136 -11.65 14.18 0.49
N VAL A 137 -10.73 15.10 0.80
CA VAL A 137 -9.47 14.80 1.47
C VAL A 137 -9.52 15.41 2.86
N GLY A 138 -9.78 14.56 3.86
CA GLY A 138 -9.81 14.95 5.27
C GLY A 138 -8.49 15.57 5.73
N LEU A 139 -8.60 16.65 6.50
CA LEU A 139 -7.50 17.35 7.15
C LEU A 139 -6.74 16.46 8.15
#